data_AF-A0A0F3NDI1-F1
#
_entry.id   AF-A0A0F3NDI1-F1
#
_cell.length_a   1.000
_cell.length_b   1.000
_cell.length_c   1.000
_cell.angle_alpha   90.00
_cell.angle_beta   90.00
_cell.angle_gamma   90.00
#
_symmetry.space_group_name_H-M   'P 1'
#
loop_
_entity.id
_entity.type
_entity.pdbx_description
1 polymer ?
#
loop_
_entity_poly.entity_id
_entity_poly.type
_entity_poly.pdbx_seq_one_letter_code
_entity_poly.pdbx_strand_id
1 'polypeptide(L)'
;MKRITCWVLKIAVVVSALFLVLRVVSVFLTENEARYTADKPYSLSVENSNSLGYRIGVSLIRPILEARIDQYIKDQGLEDYFKSLTLKLPPKVSFSFNDVQEGQGSSVVCGQMVTAVVVQSSASDHEKIGTLSQTELAERVKNSVLHLNFQLGTHEVPALNQGMIGMRADGSRVVTLNNGGDALSYYVNLTSIDSSEPSASALERFMVFDKVRTDYDYKEPITVSRCGDKVSVVYNVRDASGNVLYENLKAKFTVGARQVPIALDLAAVDLQSDSMRSVIVPPELLAGLSMDADFDNSTIKILELWMDSDPEENT
;
A
#
# COMPACT_ATOMS: atom_id res chain seq x y z
N MET A 1 -53.00 -5.75 -58.61
CA MET A 1 -51.88 -4.78 -58.46
C MET A 1 -51.94 -3.93 -57.19
N LYS A 2 -53.05 -3.25 -56.86
CA LYS A 2 -53.13 -2.31 -55.70
C LYS A 2 -52.86 -2.93 -54.31
N ARG A 3 -53.14 -4.22 -54.10
CA ARG A 3 -52.93 -4.91 -52.80
C ARG A 3 -51.46 -5.24 -52.52
N ILE A 4 -50.71 -5.60 -53.56
CA ILE A 4 -49.28 -5.97 -53.45
C ILE A 4 -48.44 -4.72 -53.21
N THR A 5 -48.75 -3.62 -53.90
CA THR A 5 -48.07 -2.33 -53.69
C THR A 5 -48.29 -1.78 -52.27
N CYS A 6 -49.49 -1.92 -51.71
CA CYS A 6 -49.75 -1.56 -50.30
C CYS A 6 -48.97 -2.42 -49.30
N TRP A 7 -48.78 -3.71 -49.57
CA TRP A 7 -47.99 -4.61 -48.71
C TRP A 7 -46.51 -4.26 -48.74
N VAL A 8 -45.95 -4.02 -49.92
CA VAL A 8 -44.56 -3.58 -50.08
C VAL A 8 -44.32 -2.24 -49.39
N LEU A 9 -45.27 -1.30 -49.48
CA LEU A 9 -45.15 0.01 -48.82
C LEU A 9 -45.16 -0.12 -47.28
N LYS A 10 -46.02 -0.99 -46.72
CA LYS A 10 -46.03 -1.25 -45.27
C LYS A 10 -44.72 -1.86 -44.78
N ILE A 11 -44.17 -2.84 -45.53
CA ILE A 11 -42.88 -3.45 -45.19
C ILE A 11 -41.76 -2.40 -45.28
N ALA A 12 -41.75 -1.56 -46.32
CA ALA A 12 -40.76 -0.48 -46.46
C ALA A 12 -40.81 0.52 -45.31
N VAL A 13 -42.02 0.89 -44.84
CA VAL A 13 -42.19 1.78 -43.67
C VAL A 13 -41.68 1.11 -42.39
N VAL A 14 -41.98 -0.18 -42.17
CA VAL A 14 -41.49 -0.92 -40.99
C VAL A 14 -39.97 -1.05 -41.01
N VAL A 15 -39.38 -1.37 -42.16
CA VAL A 15 -37.91 -1.48 -42.31
C VAL A 15 -37.24 -0.12 -42.11
N SER A 16 -37.80 0.96 -42.65
CA SER A 16 -37.30 2.32 -42.45
C SER A 16 -37.37 2.76 -40.98
N ALA A 17 -38.49 2.46 -40.31
CA ALA A 17 -38.64 2.70 -38.88
C ALA A 17 -37.62 1.89 -38.06
N LEU A 18 -37.40 0.61 -38.40
CA LEU A 18 -36.39 -0.22 -37.75
C LEU A 18 -34.98 0.36 -37.95
N PHE A 19 -34.67 0.82 -39.17
CA PHE A 19 -33.38 1.41 -39.51
C PHE A 19 -33.13 2.73 -38.76
N LEU A 20 -34.17 3.56 -38.61
CA LEU A 20 -34.11 4.77 -37.79
C LEU A 20 -33.88 4.45 -36.32
N VAL A 21 -34.59 3.48 -35.75
CA VAL A 21 -34.37 3.04 -34.36
C VAL A 21 -32.94 2.50 -34.19
N LEU A 22 -32.46 1.67 -35.12
CA LEU A 22 -31.08 1.18 -35.13
C LEU A 22 -30.04 2.32 -35.23
N ARG A 23 -30.29 3.34 -36.04
CA ARG A 23 -29.45 4.54 -36.14
C ARG A 23 -29.44 5.35 -34.85
N VAL A 24 -30.59 5.56 -34.21
CA VAL A 24 -30.66 6.28 -32.93
C VAL A 24 -29.93 5.49 -31.84
N VAL A 25 -30.15 4.18 -31.78
CA VAL A 25 -29.44 3.29 -30.84
C VAL A 25 -27.94 3.27 -31.14
N SER A 26 -27.51 3.23 -32.40
CA SER A 26 -26.09 3.25 -32.75
C SER A 26 -25.43 4.58 -32.39
N VAL A 27 -26.09 5.71 -32.66
CA VAL A 27 -25.57 7.05 -32.29
C VAL A 27 -25.47 7.17 -30.78
N PHE A 28 -26.50 6.73 -30.05
CA PHE A 28 -26.51 6.71 -28.58
C PHE A 28 -25.43 5.79 -27.99
N LEU A 29 -25.09 4.70 -28.67
CA LEU A 29 -23.98 3.82 -28.27
C LEU A 29 -22.62 4.43 -28.58
N THR A 30 -22.42 5.02 -29.77
CA THR A 30 -21.12 5.62 -30.17
C THR A 30 -20.81 6.93 -29.45
N GLU A 31 -21.81 7.76 -29.17
CA GLU A 31 -21.63 9.03 -28.42
C GLU A 31 -21.30 8.75 -26.95
N ASN A 32 -21.75 7.61 -26.44
CA ASN A 32 -21.39 7.12 -25.12
C ASN A 32 -20.04 6.38 -25.11
N GLU A 33 -19.66 5.61 -26.14
CA GLU A 33 -18.33 4.96 -26.21
C GLU A 33 -17.19 5.97 -26.04
N ALA A 34 -17.32 7.18 -26.60
CA ALA A 34 -16.34 8.25 -26.42
C ALA A 34 -16.27 8.81 -24.98
N ARG A 35 -17.29 8.59 -24.15
CA ARG A 35 -17.27 8.88 -22.70
C ARG A 35 -16.82 7.69 -21.84
N TYR A 36 -16.94 6.47 -22.35
CA TYR A 36 -16.61 5.22 -21.65
C TYR A 36 -15.11 4.89 -21.59
N THR A 37 -14.27 5.59 -22.35
CA THR A 37 -12.81 5.39 -22.39
C THR A 37 -12.02 6.26 -21.42
N ALA A 38 -12.67 7.08 -20.58
CA ALA A 38 -12.01 7.72 -19.46
C ALA A 38 -11.59 6.67 -18.43
N ASP A 39 -10.38 6.77 -17.86
CA ASP A 39 -9.88 5.87 -16.80
C ASP A 39 -10.91 5.77 -15.66
N LYS A 40 -11.68 4.67 -15.65
CA LYS A 40 -12.65 4.40 -14.59
C LYS A 40 -11.91 3.80 -13.39
N PRO A 41 -12.28 4.15 -12.15
CA PRO A 41 -11.62 3.64 -10.94
C PRO A 41 -11.92 2.15 -10.67
N TYR A 42 -12.61 1.47 -11.58
CA TYR A 42 -13.00 0.08 -11.46
C TYR A 42 -12.89 -0.62 -12.82
N SER A 43 -12.65 -1.93 -12.81
CA SER A 43 -12.66 -2.77 -14.02
C SER A 43 -13.70 -3.87 -13.89
N LEU A 44 -14.60 -3.99 -14.85
CA LEU A 44 -15.50 -5.14 -14.95
C LEU A 44 -14.80 -6.28 -15.70
N SER A 45 -14.28 -7.25 -14.96
CA SER A 45 -13.76 -8.49 -15.54
C SER A 45 -14.92 -9.29 -16.12
N VAL A 46 -14.84 -9.60 -17.41
CA VAL A 46 -15.80 -10.45 -18.10
C VAL A 46 -15.01 -11.61 -18.69
N GLU A 47 -15.43 -12.85 -18.44
CA GLU A 47 -14.74 -14.03 -18.95
C GLU A 47 -14.64 -13.97 -20.47
N ASN A 48 -13.49 -14.37 -21.02
CA ASN A 48 -13.23 -14.22 -22.44
C ASN A 48 -13.80 -15.44 -23.21
N SER A 49 -15.06 -15.33 -23.64
CA SER A 49 -15.73 -16.36 -24.45
C SER A 49 -15.78 -15.95 -25.92
N ASN A 50 -15.36 -16.87 -26.79
CA ASN A 50 -15.31 -16.66 -28.25
C ASN A 50 -16.69 -16.76 -28.93
N SER A 51 -17.76 -17.02 -28.18
CA SER A 51 -19.09 -17.13 -28.79
C SER A 51 -19.62 -15.76 -29.21
N LEU A 52 -20.13 -15.67 -30.44
CA LEU A 52 -20.60 -14.41 -31.03
C LEU A 52 -21.78 -13.83 -30.24
N GLY A 53 -22.67 -14.68 -29.74
CA GLY A 53 -23.78 -14.29 -28.86
C GLY A 53 -23.30 -13.74 -27.52
N TYR A 54 -22.23 -14.31 -26.94
CA TYR A 54 -21.63 -13.79 -25.71
C TYR A 54 -20.97 -12.43 -25.94
N ARG A 55 -20.21 -12.25 -27.02
CA ARG A 55 -19.60 -10.95 -27.37
C ARG A 55 -20.65 -9.85 -27.55
N ILE A 56 -21.75 -10.16 -28.23
CA ILE A 56 -22.87 -9.22 -28.39
C ILE A 56 -23.55 -8.94 -27.04
N GLY A 57 -23.81 -9.98 -26.25
CA GLY A 57 -24.42 -9.83 -24.92
C GLY A 57 -23.59 -8.96 -23.99
N VAL A 58 -22.27 -9.20 -23.93
CA VAL A 58 -21.33 -8.40 -23.14
C VAL A 58 -21.28 -6.96 -23.65
N SER A 59 -21.25 -6.73 -24.97
CA SER A 59 -21.24 -5.37 -25.53
C SER A 59 -22.51 -4.56 -25.22
N LEU A 60 -23.65 -5.23 -25.05
CA LEU A 60 -24.92 -4.57 -24.70
C LEU A 60 -25.08 -4.36 -23.20
N ILE A 61 -24.68 -5.34 -22.39
CA ILE A 61 -24.90 -5.34 -20.94
C ILE A 61 -23.85 -4.50 -20.21
N ARG A 62 -22.58 -4.55 -20.63
CA ARG A 62 -21.48 -3.84 -19.95
C ARG A 62 -21.77 -2.34 -19.82
N PRO A 63 -22.18 -1.60 -20.87
CA PRO A 63 -22.51 -0.19 -20.73
C PRO A 63 -23.64 0.08 -19.74
N ILE A 64 -24.65 -0.80 -19.66
CA ILE A 64 -25.78 -0.66 -18.74
C ILE A 64 -25.31 -0.84 -17.28
N LEU A 65 -24.50 -1.88 -17.04
CA LEU A 65 -23.93 -2.13 -15.71
C LEU A 65 -23.00 -1.00 -15.28
N GLU A 66 -22.14 -0.54 -16.18
CA GLU A 66 -21.24 0.57 -15.90
C GLU A 66 -21.99 1.87 -15.60
N ALA A 67 -23.01 2.24 -16.40
CA ALA A 67 -23.83 3.42 -16.12
C ALA A 67 -24.50 3.35 -14.73
N ARG A 68 -24.94 2.14 -14.33
CA ARG A 68 -25.57 1.95 -13.02
C ARG A 68 -24.55 2.07 -11.87
N ILE A 69 -23.35 1.53 -12.08
CA ILE A 69 -22.23 1.65 -11.13
C ILE A 69 -21.79 3.12 -11.03
N ASP A 70 -21.60 3.81 -12.15
CA ASP A 70 -21.24 5.22 -12.21
C ASP A 70 -22.27 6.09 -11.48
N GLN A 71 -23.56 5.85 -11.72
CA GLN A 71 -24.63 6.57 -11.03
C GLN A 71 -24.67 6.27 -9.53
N TYR A 72 -24.44 5.02 -9.13
CA TYR A 72 -24.36 4.66 -7.71
C TYR A 72 -23.15 5.32 -7.03
N ILE A 73 -21.99 5.32 -7.69
CA ILE A 73 -20.78 6.00 -7.22
C ILE A 73 -21.04 7.49 -7.04
N LYS A 74 -21.71 8.12 -8.01
CA LYS A 74 -22.05 9.54 -7.96
C LYS A 74 -23.06 9.86 -6.85
N ASP A 75 -24.17 9.13 -6.79
CA ASP A 75 -25.27 9.39 -5.84
C ASP A 75 -24.81 9.20 -4.38
N GLN A 76 -23.82 8.34 -4.14
CA GLN A 76 -23.24 8.09 -2.82
C GLN A 76 -22.03 8.99 -2.51
N GLY A 77 -21.65 9.93 -3.40
CA GLY A 77 -20.46 10.76 -3.23
C GLY A 77 -19.14 9.98 -3.26
N LEU A 78 -19.18 8.71 -3.71
CA LEU A 78 -17.99 7.86 -3.85
C LEU A 78 -17.05 8.41 -4.93
N GLU A 79 -17.55 9.15 -5.92
CA GLU A 79 -16.70 9.78 -6.94
C GLU A 79 -15.73 10.80 -6.30
N ASP A 80 -16.24 11.65 -5.41
CA ASP A 80 -15.43 12.61 -4.66
C ASP A 80 -14.53 11.91 -3.64
N TYR A 81 -14.99 10.82 -3.03
CA TYR A 81 -14.16 9.94 -2.20
C TYR A 81 -12.99 9.34 -2.98
N PHE A 82 -13.22 8.74 -4.15
CA PHE A 82 -12.16 8.16 -4.99
C PHE A 82 -11.24 9.21 -5.61
N LYS A 83 -11.77 10.38 -5.99
CA LYS A 83 -10.97 11.53 -6.43
C LYS A 83 -10.12 12.10 -5.29
N SER A 84 -10.67 12.18 -4.09
CA SER A 84 -9.89 12.57 -2.90
C SER A 84 -8.81 11.54 -2.57
N LEU A 85 -9.07 10.24 -2.73
CA LEU A 85 -8.08 9.17 -2.59
C LEU A 85 -6.95 9.27 -3.61
N THR A 86 -7.25 9.60 -4.87
CA THR A 86 -6.23 9.70 -5.95
C THR A 86 -5.40 10.98 -5.85
N LEU A 87 -5.97 12.09 -5.38
CA LEU A 87 -5.23 13.33 -5.09
C LEU A 87 -4.36 13.25 -3.83
N LYS A 88 -4.60 12.23 -3.00
CA LYS A 88 -3.93 11.97 -1.72
C LYS A 88 -2.94 10.81 -1.78
N LEU A 89 -2.64 10.29 -2.98
CA LEU A 89 -1.64 9.25 -3.12
C LEU A 89 -0.30 9.78 -2.60
N PRO A 90 0.30 9.13 -1.59
CA PRO A 90 1.56 9.57 -1.06
C PRO A 90 2.60 9.56 -2.19
N PRO A 91 3.57 10.49 -2.16
CA PRO A 91 4.55 10.62 -3.22
C PRO A 91 5.19 9.26 -3.51
N LYS A 92 5.26 8.89 -4.80
CA LYS A 92 5.85 7.64 -5.26
C LYS A 92 7.20 7.45 -4.57
N VAL A 93 7.28 6.37 -3.81
CA VAL A 93 8.44 6.02 -3.01
C VAL A 93 9.67 5.91 -3.92
N SER A 94 10.76 6.58 -3.55
CA SER A 94 12.05 6.55 -4.25
C SER A 94 12.77 5.20 -4.18
N PHE A 95 12.10 4.10 -3.82
CA PHE A 95 12.71 2.78 -3.66
C PHE A 95 12.07 1.77 -4.60
N SER A 96 12.89 0.91 -5.20
CA SER A 96 12.41 -0.32 -5.83
C SER A 96 13.13 -1.53 -5.27
N PHE A 97 12.38 -2.63 -5.14
CA PHE A 97 12.86 -3.88 -4.56
C PHE A 97 12.73 -4.98 -5.59
N ASN A 98 13.77 -5.80 -5.73
CA ASN A 98 13.74 -7.01 -6.55
C ASN A 98 14.29 -8.17 -5.70
N ASP A 99 13.41 -9.11 -5.33
CA ASP A 99 13.81 -10.30 -4.58
C ASP A 99 14.54 -11.28 -5.51
N VAL A 100 15.80 -11.56 -5.17
CA VAL A 100 16.64 -12.52 -5.88
C VAL A 100 16.42 -13.93 -5.31
N GLN A 101 16.23 -14.02 -3.99
CA GLN A 101 15.96 -15.26 -3.27
C GLN A 101 15.06 -14.97 -2.05
N GLU A 102 13.96 -15.70 -1.89
CA GLU A 102 12.93 -15.41 -0.88
C GLU A 102 13.37 -15.68 0.58
N GLY A 103 14.34 -16.58 0.79
CA GLY A 103 14.75 -17.00 2.13
C GLY A 103 13.73 -17.94 2.82
N GLN A 104 13.87 -18.16 4.12
CA GLN A 104 13.05 -19.08 4.92
C GLN A 104 12.64 -18.47 6.28
N GLY A 105 11.52 -18.92 6.82
CA GLY A 105 11.02 -18.51 8.14
C GLY A 105 10.17 -17.24 8.13
N SER A 106 10.12 -16.54 9.26
CA SER A 106 9.35 -15.31 9.42
C SER A 106 10.01 -14.14 8.69
N SER A 107 9.18 -13.25 8.15
CA SER A 107 9.65 -11.99 7.56
C SER A 107 10.10 -11.00 8.63
N VAL A 108 11.14 -10.22 8.31
CA VAL A 108 11.65 -9.13 9.14
C VAL A 108 10.61 -8.01 9.24
N VAL A 109 10.46 -7.48 10.45
CA VAL A 109 9.72 -6.26 10.73
C VAL A 109 10.64 -5.15 11.25
N CYS A 110 10.19 -3.90 11.16
CA CYS A 110 10.91 -2.75 11.70
C CYS A 110 11.15 -2.91 13.21
N GLY A 111 12.31 -2.49 13.71
CA GLY A 111 12.71 -2.64 15.11
C GLY A 111 13.41 -3.95 15.48
N GLN A 112 13.48 -4.92 14.57
CA GLN A 112 14.21 -6.17 14.81
C GLN A 112 15.71 -6.02 14.59
N MET A 113 16.50 -6.77 15.36
CA MET A 113 17.92 -6.95 15.09
C MET A 113 18.12 -7.87 13.89
N VAL A 114 18.93 -7.42 12.93
CA VAL A 114 19.23 -8.15 11.70
C VAL A 114 20.73 -8.22 11.47
N THR A 115 21.17 -9.34 10.89
CA THR A 115 22.53 -9.46 10.36
C THR A 115 22.46 -9.66 8.85
N ALA A 116 23.21 -8.86 8.11
CA ALA A 116 23.20 -8.87 6.66
C ALA A 116 24.58 -8.65 6.07
N VAL A 117 24.77 -9.16 4.86
CA VAL A 117 25.90 -8.88 3.99
C VAL A 117 25.41 -7.95 2.89
N VAL A 118 25.99 -6.75 2.81
CA VAL A 118 25.58 -5.73 1.85
C VAL A 118 26.72 -5.44 0.87
N VAL A 119 26.37 -5.33 -0.41
CA VAL A 119 27.24 -4.87 -1.48
C VAL A 119 26.61 -3.67 -2.14
N GLN A 120 27.33 -2.55 -2.14
CA GLN A 120 26.92 -1.33 -2.83
C GLN A 120 27.41 -1.34 -4.29
N SER A 121 26.57 -0.80 -5.19
CA SER A 121 26.92 -0.57 -6.58
C SER A 121 26.47 0.79 -7.07
N SER A 122 27.26 1.35 -7.99
CA SER A 122 26.95 2.60 -8.68
C SER A 122 25.96 2.40 -9.83
N ALA A 123 25.37 3.51 -10.28
CA ALA A 123 24.30 3.59 -11.28
C ALA A 123 24.65 2.98 -12.64
N SER A 124 25.93 2.96 -13.04
CA SER A 124 26.36 2.38 -14.32
C SER A 124 26.34 0.84 -14.37
N ASP A 125 26.15 0.19 -13.22
CA ASP A 125 26.09 -1.28 -13.06
C ASP A 125 24.70 -1.78 -12.64
N HIS A 126 23.70 -0.87 -12.57
CA HIS A 126 22.33 -1.15 -12.12
C HIS A 126 21.65 -2.28 -12.89
N GLU A 127 21.68 -2.22 -14.23
CA GLU A 127 21.12 -3.26 -15.11
C GLU A 127 21.80 -4.63 -14.94
N LYS A 128 23.05 -4.65 -14.46
CA LYS A 128 23.82 -5.89 -14.34
C LYS A 128 23.48 -6.64 -13.05
N ILE A 129 23.30 -5.97 -11.91
CA ILE A 129 23.18 -6.68 -10.61
C ILE A 129 21.94 -7.56 -10.51
N GLY A 130 20.80 -7.14 -11.08
CA GLY A 130 19.60 -7.98 -11.14
C GLY A 130 19.74 -9.21 -12.05
N THR A 131 20.81 -9.29 -12.86
CA THR A 131 21.08 -10.36 -13.84
C THR A 131 22.39 -11.12 -13.59
N LEU A 132 23.19 -10.70 -12.61
CA LEU A 132 24.44 -11.37 -12.24
C LEU A 132 24.14 -12.75 -11.64
N SER A 133 24.92 -13.75 -12.03
CA SER A 133 24.92 -15.06 -11.37
C SER A 133 25.40 -14.94 -9.92
N GLN A 134 25.00 -15.87 -9.04
CA GLN A 134 25.45 -15.91 -7.65
C GLN A 134 26.99 -15.89 -7.51
N THR A 135 27.71 -16.47 -8.48
CA THR A 135 29.18 -16.49 -8.55
C THR A 135 29.79 -15.13 -8.85
N GLU A 136 29.19 -14.36 -9.77
CA GLU A 136 29.68 -13.01 -10.12
C GLU A 136 29.38 -12.00 -9.03
N LEU A 137 28.23 -12.16 -8.34
CA LEU A 137 27.92 -11.45 -7.11
C LEU A 137 28.95 -11.77 -6.02
N ALA A 138 29.24 -13.06 -5.76
CA ALA A 138 30.23 -13.48 -4.76
C ALA A 138 31.66 -12.98 -5.04
N GLU A 139 32.03 -12.77 -6.30
CA GLU A 139 33.34 -12.23 -6.67
C GLU A 139 33.41 -10.71 -6.47
N ARG A 140 32.31 -9.98 -6.74
CA ARG A 140 32.19 -8.54 -6.41
C ARG A 140 32.11 -8.29 -4.90
N VAL A 141 31.47 -9.21 -4.16
CA VAL A 141 31.41 -9.23 -2.69
C VAL A 141 32.82 -9.11 -2.13
N LYS A 142 33.80 -9.94 -2.55
CA LYS A 142 35.18 -9.96 -2.00
C LYS A 142 35.89 -8.60 -1.86
N ASN A 143 35.52 -7.58 -2.63
CA ASN A 143 36.20 -6.28 -2.65
C ASN A 143 35.42 -5.14 -1.97
N SER A 144 34.13 -5.31 -1.64
CA SER A 144 33.26 -4.27 -1.05
C SER A 144 32.18 -4.86 -0.11
N VAL A 145 32.55 -5.79 0.77
CA VAL A 145 31.61 -6.39 1.74
C VAL A 145 31.41 -5.48 2.94
N LEU A 146 30.15 -5.15 3.23
CA LEU A 146 29.76 -4.66 4.55
C LEU A 146 29.01 -5.77 5.29
N HIS A 147 29.64 -6.31 6.34
CA HIS A 147 28.95 -7.15 7.30
C HIS A 147 28.26 -6.24 8.32
N LEU A 148 26.94 -6.22 8.29
CA LEU A 148 26.13 -5.36 9.14
C LEU A 148 25.43 -6.21 10.20
N ASN A 149 25.46 -5.76 11.44
CA ASN A 149 24.60 -6.25 12.52
C ASN A 149 24.03 -5.04 13.24
N PHE A 150 22.74 -4.79 13.05
CA PHE A 150 22.10 -3.57 13.53
C PHE A 150 20.59 -3.74 13.71
N GLN A 151 19.98 -2.78 14.37
CA GLN A 151 18.54 -2.71 14.58
C GLN A 151 17.86 -2.04 13.39
N LEU A 152 16.91 -2.74 12.74
CA LEU A 152 16.25 -2.20 11.57
C LEU A 152 15.47 -0.92 11.90
N GLY A 153 15.88 0.20 11.30
CA GLY A 153 15.40 1.54 11.63
C GLY A 153 16.51 2.47 12.13
N THR A 154 17.67 1.94 12.55
CA THR A 154 18.77 2.78 13.07
C THR A 154 19.92 2.99 12.09
N HIS A 155 19.89 2.37 10.90
CA HIS A 155 20.98 2.51 9.94
C HIS A 155 20.99 3.89 9.29
N GLU A 156 22.17 4.46 9.05
CA GLU A 156 22.31 5.80 8.46
C GLU A 156 21.86 5.86 6.99
N VAL A 157 21.98 4.74 6.27
CA VAL A 157 21.51 4.58 4.88
C VAL A 157 20.02 4.17 4.88
N PRO A 158 19.08 5.07 4.51
CA PRO A 158 17.64 4.79 4.60
C PRO A 158 17.19 3.61 3.72
N ALA A 159 17.86 3.42 2.58
CA ALA A 159 17.59 2.31 1.67
C ALA A 159 17.76 0.95 2.35
N LEU A 160 18.69 0.82 3.31
CA LEU A 160 18.90 -0.43 4.03
C LEU A 160 17.81 -0.67 5.08
N ASN A 161 17.37 0.37 5.79
CA ASN A 161 16.24 0.25 6.73
C ASN A 161 14.95 -0.17 6.02
N GLN A 162 14.68 0.37 4.83
CA GLN A 162 13.51 0.03 4.03
C GLN A 162 13.64 -1.30 3.32
N GLY A 163 14.81 -1.52 2.72
CA GLY A 163 15.06 -2.64 1.83
C GLY A 163 14.99 -4.01 2.49
N MET A 164 15.26 -4.09 3.79
CA MET A 164 15.23 -5.36 4.53
C MET A 164 13.86 -5.73 5.10
N ILE A 165 12.89 -4.80 5.12
CA ILE A 165 11.53 -5.10 5.58
C ILE A 165 10.91 -6.19 4.71
N GLY A 166 10.29 -7.19 5.33
CA GLY A 166 9.62 -8.29 4.64
C GLY A 166 10.55 -9.40 4.16
N MET A 167 11.87 -9.20 4.13
CA MET A 167 12.84 -10.25 3.79
C MET A 167 12.80 -11.38 4.84
N ARG A 168 13.16 -12.59 4.45
CA ARG A 168 13.32 -13.73 5.36
C ARG A 168 14.80 -14.11 5.48
N ALA A 169 15.14 -14.86 6.53
CA ALA A 169 16.51 -15.31 6.75
C ALA A 169 17.02 -16.13 5.54
N ASP A 170 18.30 -15.97 5.21
CA ASP A 170 18.97 -16.48 4.02
C ASP A 170 18.37 -15.97 2.68
N GLY A 171 17.50 -14.96 2.74
CA GLY A 171 16.95 -14.29 1.57
C GLY A 171 17.89 -13.21 1.02
N SER A 172 17.75 -12.90 -0.26
CA SER A 172 18.50 -11.82 -0.88
C SER A 172 17.65 -10.96 -1.81
N ARG A 173 17.96 -9.66 -1.83
CA ARG A 173 17.20 -8.63 -2.52
C ARG A 173 18.13 -7.56 -3.07
N VAL A 174 17.76 -6.99 -4.21
CA VAL A 174 18.34 -5.75 -4.73
C VAL A 174 17.43 -4.59 -4.35
N VAL A 175 18.01 -3.57 -3.72
CA VAL A 175 17.34 -2.35 -3.29
C VAL A 175 17.89 -1.19 -4.10
N THR A 176 17.03 -0.53 -4.87
CA THR A 176 17.41 0.64 -5.67
C THR A 176 16.84 1.90 -5.06
N LEU A 177 17.66 2.95 -4.97
CA LEU A 177 17.23 4.30 -4.63
C LEU A 177 17.12 5.15 -5.91
N ASN A 178 15.90 5.49 -6.29
CA ASN A 178 15.54 6.33 -7.43
C ASN A 178 15.38 7.80 -6.98
N ASN A 179 16.49 8.55 -6.92
CA ASN A 179 16.49 9.96 -6.50
C ASN A 179 16.59 10.96 -7.66
N GLY A 180 16.16 10.60 -8.87
CA GLY A 180 16.19 11.51 -10.03
C GLY A 180 17.60 11.85 -10.57
N GLY A 181 18.65 11.21 -10.01
CA GLY A 181 20.04 11.26 -10.46
C GLY A 181 20.64 9.84 -10.57
N ASP A 182 21.94 9.68 -10.34
CA ASP A 182 22.62 8.38 -10.36
C ASP A 182 21.97 7.40 -9.35
N ALA A 183 21.26 6.39 -9.86
CA ALA A 183 20.60 5.38 -9.04
C ALA A 183 21.62 4.53 -8.27
N LEU A 184 21.61 4.60 -6.95
CA LEU A 184 22.41 3.71 -6.11
C LEU A 184 21.65 2.41 -5.88
N SER A 185 22.35 1.28 -6.01
CA SER A 185 21.80 -0.05 -5.75
C SER A 185 22.58 -0.78 -4.67
N TYR A 186 21.85 -1.50 -3.82
CA TYR A 186 22.39 -2.33 -2.77
C TYR A 186 21.90 -3.75 -3.01
N TYR A 187 22.81 -4.69 -3.18
CA TYR A 187 22.50 -6.09 -3.00
C TYR A 187 22.61 -6.42 -1.52
N VAL A 188 21.53 -6.94 -0.95
CA VAL A 188 21.42 -7.31 0.46
C VAL A 188 21.18 -8.81 0.52
N ASN A 189 22.03 -9.50 1.29
CA ASN A 189 21.81 -10.88 1.69
C ASN A 189 21.59 -10.90 3.21
N LEU A 190 20.38 -11.23 3.64
CA LEU A 190 19.99 -11.25 5.03
C LEU A 190 20.35 -12.61 5.64
N THR A 191 21.41 -12.67 6.45
CA THR A 191 21.92 -13.94 6.98
C THR A 191 21.14 -14.42 8.20
N SER A 192 20.67 -13.51 9.04
CA SER A 192 19.91 -13.89 10.24
C SER A 192 19.01 -12.77 10.74
N ILE A 193 17.93 -13.18 11.39
CA ILE A 193 16.95 -12.32 12.05
C ILE A 193 16.93 -12.72 13.52
N ASP A 194 17.03 -11.76 14.43
CA ASP A 194 16.73 -12.02 15.84
C ASP A 194 15.23 -12.25 15.99
N SER A 195 14.87 -13.51 16.22
CA SER A 195 13.49 -13.95 16.38
C SER A 195 12.99 -13.91 17.83
N SER A 196 13.83 -13.47 18.77
CA SER A 196 13.45 -13.39 20.18
C SER A 196 12.40 -12.31 20.42
N GLU A 197 12.49 -11.18 19.71
CA GLU A 197 11.53 -10.07 19.82
C GLU A 197 11.36 -9.30 18.50
N PRO A 198 10.12 -9.10 18.01
CA PRO A 198 8.88 -9.70 18.48
C PRO A 198 8.73 -11.15 18.00
N SER A 199 8.06 -11.99 18.80
CA SER A 199 7.76 -13.36 18.39
C SER A 199 6.80 -13.40 17.20
N ALA A 200 6.96 -14.38 16.30
CA ALA A 200 6.11 -14.55 15.13
C ALA A 200 4.60 -14.65 15.49
N SER A 201 4.28 -15.40 16.55
CA SER A 201 2.90 -15.55 17.04
C SER A 201 2.27 -14.26 17.59
N ALA A 202 3.09 -13.31 18.03
CA ALA A 202 2.61 -12.00 18.45
C ALA A 202 2.36 -11.10 17.23
N LEU A 203 3.24 -11.14 16.23
CA LEU A 203 3.05 -10.42 14.97
C LEU A 203 1.78 -10.85 14.22
N GLU A 204 1.45 -12.14 14.20
CA GLU A 204 0.21 -12.65 13.56
C GLU A 204 -1.08 -12.10 14.18
N ARG A 205 -1.03 -11.68 15.46
CA ARG A 205 -2.17 -11.12 16.20
C ARG A 205 -2.17 -9.59 16.24
N PHE A 206 -1.13 -8.95 15.71
CA PHE A 206 -1.05 -7.51 15.59
C PHE A 206 -1.86 -7.07 14.37
N MET A 207 -2.99 -6.39 14.60
CA MET A 207 -3.92 -5.99 13.53
C MET A 207 -3.94 -4.48 13.39
N VAL A 208 -3.82 -4.00 12.16
CA VAL A 208 -3.75 -2.57 11.83
C VAL A 208 -4.98 -2.17 11.03
N PHE A 209 -5.61 -1.06 11.43
CA PHE A 209 -6.79 -0.49 10.78
C PHE A 209 -6.58 1.01 10.55
N ASP A 210 -6.56 1.41 9.30
CA ASP A 210 -6.42 2.82 8.92
C ASP A 210 -7.76 3.48 8.72
N LYS A 211 -7.90 4.70 9.27
CA LYS A 211 -9.07 5.55 9.09
C LYS A 211 -8.61 6.95 8.70
N VAL A 212 -9.22 7.50 7.64
CA VAL A 212 -8.99 8.90 7.26
C VAL A 212 -9.49 9.80 8.39
N ARG A 213 -8.68 10.79 8.78
CA ARG A 213 -9.12 11.81 9.72
C ARG A 213 -10.04 12.80 9.01
N THR A 214 -11.29 12.84 9.45
CA THR A 214 -12.30 13.78 8.94
C THR A 214 -12.38 15.04 9.78
N ASP A 215 -11.77 15.02 10.97
CA ASP A 215 -11.72 16.12 11.94
C ASP A 215 -10.56 17.09 11.67
N TYR A 216 -9.72 16.81 10.67
CA TYR A 216 -8.52 17.58 10.36
C TYR A 216 -8.41 17.85 8.86
N ASP A 217 -8.36 19.13 8.49
CA ASP A 217 -8.12 19.56 7.11
C ASP A 217 -6.61 19.62 6.85
N TYR A 218 -6.05 18.50 6.39
CA TYR A 218 -4.62 18.39 6.12
C TYR A 218 -4.27 19.19 4.83
N LYS A 219 -3.58 20.33 5.01
CA LYS A 219 -3.27 21.27 3.91
C LYS A 219 -1.94 21.00 3.21
N GLU A 220 -1.11 20.15 3.79
CA GLU A 220 0.21 19.81 3.26
C GLU A 220 0.16 18.55 2.37
N PRO A 221 1.22 18.24 1.59
CA PRO A 221 1.33 16.96 0.93
C PRO A 221 1.32 15.83 1.96
N ILE A 222 0.53 14.78 1.71
CA ILE A 222 0.47 13.62 2.61
C ILE A 222 1.83 12.92 2.61
N THR A 223 2.33 12.68 3.81
CA THR A 223 3.57 11.95 4.05
C THR A 223 3.24 10.59 4.66
N VAL A 224 4.14 9.64 4.46
CA VAL A 224 4.06 8.28 5.00
C VAL A 224 5.31 8.06 5.82
N SER A 225 5.15 7.72 7.09
CA SER A 225 6.29 7.33 7.91
C SER A 225 6.81 5.96 7.50
N ARG A 226 8.13 5.83 7.48
CA ARG A 226 8.83 4.61 7.15
C ARG A 226 9.81 4.22 8.26
N CYS A 227 10.20 2.96 8.30
CA CYS A 227 11.27 2.48 9.19
C CYS A 227 12.56 3.34 9.08
N GLY A 228 12.97 3.92 10.19
CA GLY A 228 14.10 4.84 10.32
C GLY A 228 13.76 6.32 10.15
N ASP A 229 12.52 6.68 9.84
CA ASP A 229 12.08 8.07 9.89
C ASP A 229 11.94 8.54 11.34
N LYS A 230 12.25 9.82 11.57
CA LYS A 230 11.94 10.49 12.83
C LYS A 230 10.49 10.97 12.79
N VAL A 231 9.71 10.59 13.78
CA VAL A 231 8.29 10.93 13.87
C VAL A 231 7.93 11.52 15.22
N SER A 232 6.88 12.32 15.22
CA SER A 232 6.14 12.73 16.41
C SER A 232 4.72 12.21 16.25
N VAL A 233 4.25 11.41 17.19
CA VAL A 233 2.89 10.86 17.16
C VAL A 233 2.15 11.21 18.44
N VAL A 234 0.84 11.38 18.30
CA VAL A 234 -0.10 11.41 19.41
C VAL A 234 -0.86 10.09 19.42
N TYR A 235 -1.07 9.52 20.59
CA TYR A 235 -1.78 8.25 20.72
C TYR A 235 -2.65 8.15 21.96
N ASN A 236 -3.71 7.34 21.84
CA ASN A 236 -4.59 6.92 22.92
C ASN A 236 -4.39 5.43 23.16
N VAL A 237 -4.66 5.01 24.40
CA VAL A 237 -4.69 3.59 24.78
C VAL A 237 -6.08 3.25 25.26
N ARG A 238 -6.68 2.21 24.68
CA ARG A 238 -7.97 1.68 25.06
C ARG A 238 -7.85 0.22 25.50
N ASP A 239 -8.80 -0.20 26.33
CA ASP A 239 -8.98 -1.62 26.61
C ASP A 239 -9.61 -2.37 25.40
N ALA A 240 -9.70 -3.69 25.49
CA ALA A 240 -10.30 -4.52 24.45
C ALA A 240 -11.82 -4.27 24.23
N SER A 241 -12.48 -3.57 25.16
CA SER A 241 -13.88 -3.16 25.04
C SER A 241 -14.04 -1.78 24.40
N GLY A 242 -12.94 -1.09 24.10
CA GLY A 242 -12.91 0.25 23.51
C GLY A 242 -12.98 1.39 24.54
N ASN A 243 -12.99 1.09 25.84
CA ASN A 243 -12.94 2.13 26.86
C ASN A 243 -11.56 2.77 26.85
N VAL A 244 -11.55 4.10 26.91
CA VAL A 244 -10.32 4.87 27.01
C VAL A 244 -9.68 4.62 28.37
N LEU A 245 -8.40 4.24 28.34
CA LEU A 245 -7.54 4.17 29.51
C LEU A 245 -6.67 5.43 29.59
N TYR A 246 -6.13 5.87 28.45
CA TYR A 246 -5.25 7.04 28.34
C TYR A 246 -5.51 7.79 27.03
N GLU A 247 -5.41 9.12 27.08
CA GLU A 247 -5.64 10.00 25.92
C GLU A 247 -4.50 10.96 25.68
N ASN A 248 -4.31 11.31 24.40
CA ASN A 248 -3.45 12.39 23.92
C ASN A 248 -2.00 12.29 24.40
N LEU A 249 -1.49 11.06 24.54
CA LEU A 249 -0.10 10.82 24.86
C LEU A 249 0.76 11.17 23.66
N LYS A 250 1.92 11.79 23.89
CA LYS A 250 2.84 12.18 22.83
C LYS A 250 4.12 11.36 22.89
N ALA A 251 4.64 10.96 21.73
CA ALA A 251 5.93 10.31 21.62
C ALA A 251 6.71 10.85 20.40
N LYS A 252 7.97 11.21 20.61
CA LYS A 252 8.93 11.55 19.56
C LYS A 252 9.99 10.45 19.49
N PHE A 253 10.15 9.80 18.36
CA PHE A 253 11.07 8.69 18.21
C PHE A 253 11.48 8.45 16.75
N THR A 254 12.53 7.66 16.55
CA THR A 254 12.89 7.09 15.25
C THR A 254 12.22 5.73 15.09
N VAL A 255 11.42 5.55 14.04
CA VAL A 255 10.65 4.32 13.81
C VAL A 255 11.60 3.13 13.67
N GLY A 256 11.46 2.15 14.55
CA GLY A 256 12.33 0.96 14.61
C GLY A 256 13.56 1.13 15.48
N ALA A 257 13.80 2.28 16.09
CA ALA A 257 14.93 2.45 17.01
C ALA A 257 14.67 1.89 18.42
N ARG A 258 13.51 1.27 18.67
CA ARG A 258 13.11 0.72 19.99
C ARG A 258 13.21 1.73 21.15
N GLN A 259 12.99 3.00 20.83
CA GLN A 259 12.90 4.10 21.81
C GLN A 259 11.52 4.12 22.50
N VAL A 260 10.54 3.51 21.86
CA VAL A 260 9.18 3.29 22.34
C VAL A 260 8.90 1.78 22.37
N PRO A 261 7.84 1.32 23.04
CA PRO A 261 7.39 -0.07 22.97
C PRO A 261 7.23 -0.51 21.52
N ILE A 262 7.60 -1.76 21.23
CA ILE A 262 7.65 -2.23 19.84
C ILE A 262 6.30 -2.09 19.13
N ALA A 263 5.19 -2.19 19.87
CA ALA A 263 3.86 -1.94 19.32
C ALA A 263 3.73 -0.54 18.68
N LEU A 264 4.31 0.51 19.28
CA LEU A 264 4.29 1.86 18.72
C LEU A 264 5.23 1.99 17.51
N ASP A 265 6.40 1.34 17.54
CA ASP A 265 7.29 1.28 16.37
C ASP A 265 6.56 0.63 15.17
N LEU A 266 5.99 -0.55 15.37
CA LEU A 266 5.27 -1.29 14.33
C LEU A 266 4.04 -0.53 13.83
N ALA A 267 3.34 0.15 14.73
CA ALA A 267 2.16 0.90 14.38
C ALA A 267 2.45 2.18 13.59
N ALA A 268 3.63 2.79 13.79
CA ALA A 268 4.06 3.98 13.06
C ALA A 268 4.53 3.67 11.62
N VAL A 269 4.97 2.44 11.33
CA VAL A 269 5.37 2.03 9.97
C VAL A 269 4.21 2.18 9.00
N ASP A 270 4.40 2.92 7.91
CA ASP A 270 3.39 3.25 6.90
C ASP A 270 2.21 4.09 7.41
N LEU A 271 2.38 4.82 8.52
CA LEU A 271 1.36 5.76 9.00
C LEU A 271 1.30 6.98 8.07
N GLN A 272 0.11 7.30 7.55
CA GLN A 272 -0.13 8.49 6.75
C GLN A 272 -0.43 9.70 7.63
N SER A 273 0.09 10.86 7.26
CA SER A 273 -0.06 12.10 8.05
C SER A 273 -1.49 12.63 8.15
N ASP A 274 -2.39 12.25 7.24
CA ASP A 274 -3.83 12.60 7.28
C ASP A 274 -4.72 11.46 7.83
N SER A 275 -4.09 10.42 8.38
CA SER A 275 -4.79 9.24 8.90
C SER A 275 -4.68 9.12 10.42
N MET A 276 -5.65 8.43 10.98
CA MET A 276 -5.58 7.86 12.32
C MET A 276 -5.57 6.35 12.15
N ARG A 277 -4.62 5.71 12.81
CA ARG A 277 -4.47 4.26 12.79
C ARG A 277 -4.90 3.68 14.12
N SER A 278 -5.78 2.69 14.06
CA SER A 278 -6.14 1.86 15.21
C SER A 278 -5.43 0.53 15.11
N VAL A 279 -4.79 0.10 16.19
CA VAL A 279 -4.03 -1.14 16.22
C VAL A 279 -4.48 -2.00 17.39
N ILE A 280 -4.85 -3.24 17.11
CA ILE A 280 -5.08 -4.24 18.16
C ILE A 280 -3.73 -4.87 18.50
N VAL A 281 -3.29 -4.64 19.73
CA VAL A 281 -1.95 -5.02 20.20
C VAL A 281 -2.07 -6.19 21.19
N PRO A 282 -1.46 -7.34 20.88
CA PRO A 282 -1.40 -8.46 21.80
C PRO A 282 -0.45 -8.16 22.98
N PRO A 283 -0.69 -8.75 24.17
CA PRO A 283 0.07 -8.50 25.40
C PRO A 283 1.60 -8.54 25.24
N GLU A 284 2.09 -9.47 24.43
CA GLU A 284 3.51 -9.74 24.22
C GLU A 284 4.23 -8.57 23.54
N LEU A 285 3.51 -7.68 22.85
CA LEU A 285 4.07 -6.49 22.19
C LEU A 285 3.92 -5.20 23.01
N LEU A 286 3.24 -5.28 24.18
CA LEU A 286 3.10 -4.17 25.11
C LEU A 286 4.30 -4.04 26.06
N ALA A 287 5.28 -4.94 25.98
CA ALA A 287 6.49 -4.85 26.78
C ALA A 287 7.16 -3.48 26.62
N GLY A 288 7.41 -2.81 27.74
CA GLY A 288 7.94 -1.44 27.79
C GLY A 288 6.89 -0.34 27.80
N LEU A 289 5.61 -0.64 27.51
CA LEU A 289 4.49 0.29 27.70
C LEU A 289 4.10 0.21 29.18
N SER A 290 4.70 1.06 30.01
CA SER A 290 4.38 1.20 31.42
C SER A 290 3.89 2.61 31.67
N MET A 291 2.59 2.76 31.93
CA MET A 291 1.99 4.07 32.22
C MET A 291 1.96 4.31 33.73
N ASP A 292 1.22 3.48 34.46
CA ASP A 292 1.07 3.52 35.91
C ASP A 292 1.10 2.09 36.51
N ALA A 293 0.90 2.00 37.82
CA ALA A 293 0.92 0.74 38.55
C ALA A 293 -0.27 -0.19 38.22
N ASP A 294 -1.36 0.35 37.66
CA ASP A 294 -2.61 -0.37 37.38
C ASP A 294 -2.71 -0.78 35.90
N PHE A 295 -1.72 -0.42 35.07
CA PHE A 295 -1.72 -0.79 33.65
C PHE A 295 -1.50 -2.29 33.46
N ASP A 296 -2.59 -2.99 33.19
CA ASP A 296 -2.57 -4.43 32.91
C ASP A 296 -1.99 -4.74 31.51
N ASN A 297 -0.71 -5.09 31.49
CA ASN A 297 0.02 -5.53 30.30
C ASN A 297 -0.29 -6.97 29.86
N SER A 298 -1.13 -7.72 30.60
CA SER A 298 -1.47 -9.10 30.28
C SER A 298 -2.66 -9.24 29.33
N THR A 299 -3.35 -8.14 29.03
CA THR A 299 -4.54 -8.12 28.16
C THR A 299 -4.31 -7.31 26.88
N ILE A 300 -5.08 -7.67 25.84
CA ILE A 300 -5.06 -6.96 24.56
C ILE A 300 -5.43 -5.49 24.78
N LYS A 301 -4.72 -4.59 24.10
CA LYS A 301 -5.04 -3.15 24.06
C LYS A 301 -5.31 -2.69 22.63
N ILE A 302 -6.02 -1.59 22.51
CA ILE A 302 -6.18 -0.89 21.23
C ILE A 302 -5.40 0.42 21.33
N LEU A 303 -4.44 0.61 20.44
CA LEU A 303 -3.73 1.87 20.28
C LEU A 303 -4.36 2.66 19.14
N GLU A 304 -4.79 3.89 19.39
CA GLU A 304 -5.18 4.82 18.33
C GLU A 304 -4.07 5.85 18.19
N LEU A 305 -3.51 6.04 17.01
CA LEU A 305 -2.35 6.89 16.79
C LEU A 305 -2.48 7.72 15.52
N TRP A 306 -1.90 8.92 15.54
CA TRP A 306 -1.84 9.83 14.40
C TRP A 306 -0.59 10.72 14.50
N MET A 307 -0.16 11.29 13.38
CA MET A 307 0.98 12.22 13.37
C MET A 307 0.66 13.49 14.17
N ASP A 308 1.61 13.93 14.99
CA ASP A 308 1.52 15.22 15.67
C ASP A 308 1.69 16.34 14.65
N SER A 309 0.69 17.22 14.56
CA SER A 309 0.66 18.33 13.60
C SER A 309 1.59 19.48 13.97
N ASP A 310 2.15 19.49 15.19
CA ASP A 310 3.01 20.57 15.69
C ASP A 310 4.27 19.99 16.37
N PRO A 311 5.27 19.53 15.60
CA PRO A 311 6.45 18.86 16.14
C PRO A 311 7.40 19.77 16.94
N GLU A 312 7.21 21.10 16.91
CA GLU A 312 8.16 22.08 17.46
C GLU A 312 8.02 22.39 18.97
N GLU A 313 6.98 21.94 19.68
CA GLU A 313 6.99 22.10 21.15
C GLU A 313 7.79 20.98 21.82
N ASN A 314 9.00 21.37 22.26
CA ASN A 314 9.83 20.84 23.36
C ASN A 314 11.30 20.73 22.93
N THR A 315 11.96 21.88 22.88
CA THR A 315 13.42 22.03 23.13
C THR A 315 13.74 21.83 24.59
#